data_AF-A0A7V6ZVL2-F1
#
_entry.id   AF-A0A7V6ZVL2-F1
#
_cell.length_a   1.000
_cell.length_b   1.000
_cell.length_c   1.000
_cell.angle_alpha   90.00
_cell.angle_beta   90.00
_cell.angle_gamma   90.00
#
_symmetry.space_group_name_H-M   'P 1'
#
loop_
_entity.id
_entity.type
_entity.pdbx_description
1 polymer ?
#
loop_
_entity_poly.entity_id
_entity_poly.type
_entity_poly.pdbx_seq_one_letter_code
_entity_poly.pdbx_strand_id
1 'polypeptide(L)'
;MNKEQSGKNLGHRDEYWAYVSAERLSGKCALLIFGERNSSRKEYDVYSFLLSFNHEGIKEYHKQNLIHLNTYSWQEEINGYVRIDFGEAVALLQDAYRQNCLFGTKPARGWADYRFFLEYDPDGLDRALLMRKFSLHKLTPEGFTNIYLYALKQLDYALLYDLCSRERKAALGSREAFPATISEDWWQHTIIKCQFEKEERNGRQIITTAYAIVYTAEEEIMKIEFRLVLREEKDGCLALDDFQELKRTVLSAEHPENPLNYRVFCSVYSLTNAVCFRNWLQNRSDVFLTGEFEAGACYKLLQAEHNPLEGYDVKAGIVCEFILKDKELIVYAPWAVNLAKMERALVTEIKKGLAYKQKYYLPVRELYKAVLTEHSLEEILREPAGEDFARKYQLVSAISCTKNKGYVVDLLRKKASARTKLDQDTWYFVREKYDESRTQVVSFIEYYVVGNWVRINAFGEDLEEEVRKFSDETDFLLEEELKNYSRFPLRFSAERKWRIYKMIKTMAREAPSLKEMGIVPSVKDTAWMLGSVC
;
A
#
# COMPACT_ATOMS: atom_id res chain seq x y z
N MET A 1 -64.30 13.03 22.91
CA MET A 1 -63.55 13.30 21.66
C MET A 1 -62.09 13.53 22.05
N ASN A 2 -61.28 12.50 21.84
CA ASN A 2 -59.88 12.43 22.24
C ASN A 2 -59.02 13.33 21.35
N LYS A 3 -58.16 14.14 22.00
CA LYS A 3 -56.91 14.61 21.39
C LYS A 3 -55.89 13.51 21.63
N GLU A 4 -55.55 12.76 20.59
CA GLU A 4 -54.49 11.76 20.63
C GLU A 4 -53.13 12.44 20.79
N GLN A 5 -52.43 11.96 21.82
CA GLN A 5 -51.03 12.19 22.10
C GLN A 5 -50.19 11.56 20.98
N SER A 6 -49.43 12.38 20.27
CA SER A 6 -48.27 11.95 19.48
C SER A 6 -47.01 12.51 20.12
N GLY A 7 -46.70 12.02 21.32
CA GLY A 7 -45.37 12.13 21.92
C GLY A 7 -44.69 10.78 21.82
N LYS A 8 -43.82 10.59 20.82
CA LYS A 8 -42.88 9.46 20.82
C LYS A 8 -41.88 9.72 21.94
N ASN A 9 -41.89 8.86 22.96
CA ASN A 9 -40.86 8.80 23.99
C ASN A 9 -39.49 8.60 23.33
N LEU A 10 -38.68 9.66 23.27
CA LEU A 10 -37.23 9.54 23.12
C LEU A 10 -36.71 8.96 24.44
N GLY A 11 -36.09 7.78 24.40
CA GLY A 11 -35.58 7.07 25.58
C GLY A 11 -34.66 7.94 26.45
N HIS A 12 -34.70 7.73 27.76
CA HIS A 12 -33.90 8.50 28.71
C HIS A 12 -32.40 8.20 28.54
N ARG A 13 -31.54 9.22 28.74
CA ARG A 13 -30.06 9.13 28.71
C ARG A 13 -29.50 7.97 29.54
N ASP A 14 -30.21 7.56 30.59
CA ASP A 14 -29.75 6.58 31.57
C ASP A 14 -29.89 5.11 31.12
N GLU A 15 -30.56 4.84 29.98
CA GLU A 15 -30.80 3.48 29.46
C GLU A 15 -29.73 2.98 28.49
N TYR A 16 -28.77 3.84 28.11
CA TYR A 16 -27.75 3.54 27.12
C TYR A 16 -26.32 3.74 27.62
N TRP A 17 -25.41 2.86 27.20
CA TRP A 17 -23.96 3.05 27.35
C TRP A 17 -23.21 2.56 26.12
N ALA A 18 -21.96 2.96 25.96
CA ALA A 18 -21.23 2.69 24.73
C ALA A 18 -19.74 2.38 24.93
N TYR A 19 -19.17 1.73 23.92
CA TYR A 19 -17.77 1.36 23.81
C TYR A 19 -17.27 1.68 22.41
N VAL A 20 -16.04 2.13 22.28
CA VAL A 20 -15.43 2.48 20.99
C VAL A 20 -14.00 1.96 20.88
N SER A 21 -13.58 1.50 19.69
CA SER A 21 -12.18 1.15 19.43
C SER A 21 -11.28 2.39 19.50
N ALA A 22 -10.03 2.22 19.93
CA ALA A 22 -9.09 3.34 20.11
C ALA A 22 -8.49 3.91 18.80
N GLU A 23 -9.15 3.71 17.67
CA GLU A 23 -8.58 3.93 16.33
C GLU A 23 -9.04 5.24 15.68
N ARG A 24 -9.84 6.06 16.39
CA ARG A 24 -10.44 7.30 15.85
C ARG A 24 -9.44 8.23 15.16
N LEU A 25 -8.21 8.32 15.68
CA LEU A 25 -7.12 9.15 15.12
C LEU A 25 -6.59 8.63 13.78
N SER A 26 -6.89 7.36 13.45
CA SER A 26 -6.62 6.73 12.15
C SER A 26 -7.77 6.91 11.16
N GLY A 27 -8.76 7.74 11.48
CA GLY A 27 -9.90 8.00 10.60
C GLY A 27 -10.95 6.89 10.55
N LYS A 28 -10.94 5.94 11.48
CA LYS A 28 -12.00 4.92 11.63
C LYS A 28 -12.17 4.49 13.09
N CYS A 29 -13.33 3.98 13.46
CA CYS A 29 -13.50 3.24 14.71
C CYS A 29 -14.70 2.30 14.67
N ALA A 30 -14.64 1.23 15.46
CA ALA A 30 -15.81 0.42 15.76
C ALA A 30 -16.54 0.99 16.98
N LEU A 31 -17.86 1.16 16.88
CA LEU A 31 -18.71 1.71 17.94
C LEU A 31 -19.78 0.68 18.31
N LEU A 32 -19.90 0.43 19.61
CA LEU A 32 -20.94 -0.41 20.20
C LEU A 32 -21.80 0.45 21.11
N ILE A 33 -23.10 0.52 20.86
CA ILE A 33 -24.08 1.14 21.74
C ILE A 33 -24.97 0.04 22.32
N PHE A 34 -25.13 0.02 23.63
CA PHE A 34 -25.97 -0.90 24.36
C PHE A 34 -27.20 -0.15 24.85
N GLY A 35 -28.38 -0.70 24.60
CA GLY A 35 -29.65 -0.22 25.15
C GLY A 35 -30.30 -1.28 26.03
N GLU A 36 -30.71 -0.91 27.23
CA GLU A 36 -31.44 -1.80 28.12
C GLU A 36 -32.89 -1.98 27.66
N ARG A 37 -33.26 -3.21 27.28
CA ARG A 37 -34.62 -3.53 26.84
C ARG A 37 -35.50 -3.99 28.00
N ASN A 38 -34.92 -4.78 28.91
CA ASN A 38 -35.61 -5.24 30.11
C ASN A 38 -34.59 -5.50 31.23
N SER A 39 -34.56 -4.61 32.22
CA SER A 39 -33.65 -4.69 33.36
C SER A 39 -33.86 -5.93 34.22
N SER A 40 -35.12 -6.35 34.42
CA SER A 40 -35.45 -7.54 35.20
C SER A 40 -34.98 -8.84 34.56
N ARG A 41 -34.94 -8.89 33.22
CA ARG A 41 -34.51 -10.06 32.43
C ARG A 41 -33.08 -9.95 31.90
N LYS A 42 -32.41 -8.81 32.14
CA LYS A 42 -31.08 -8.51 31.58
C LYS A 42 -31.04 -8.70 30.06
N GLU A 43 -32.08 -8.21 29.39
CA GLU A 43 -32.18 -8.18 27.93
C GLU A 43 -31.66 -6.85 27.41
N TYR A 44 -30.75 -6.90 26.43
CA TYR A 44 -30.09 -5.73 25.88
C TYR A 44 -30.11 -5.78 24.35
N ASP A 45 -30.27 -4.60 23.74
CA ASP A 45 -30.05 -4.41 22.31
C ASP A 45 -28.62 -3.87 22.12
N VAL A 46 -27.83 -4.51 21.27
CA VAL A 46 -26.48 -4.06 20.91
C VAL A 46 -26.48 -3.59 19.47
N TYR A 47 -26.10 -2.33 19.30
CA TYR A 47 -25.98 -1.65 18.02
C TYR A 47 -24.49 -1.52 17.71
N SER A 48 -24.03 -2.29 16.71
CA SER A 48 -22.63 -2.31 16.28
C SER A 48 -22.48 -1.51 15.00
N PHE A 49 -21.52 -0.60 14.98
CA PHE A 49 -21.22 0.24 13.84
C PHE A 49 -19.73 0.16 13.49
N LEU A 50 -19.44 0.16 12.19
CA LEU A 50 -18.11 0.48 11.68
C LEU A 50 -18.17 1.91 11.11
N LEU A 51 -17.50 2.84 11.78
CA LEU A 51 -17.46 4.24 11.43
C LEU A 51 -16.16 4.54 10.68
N SER A 52 -16.27 5.13 9.50
CA SER A 52 -15.16 5.68 8.74
C SER A 52 -15.34 7.21 8.65
N PHE A 53 -14.29 7.96 8.96
CA PHE A 53 -14.28 9.42 8.91
C PHE A 53 -13.69 9.91 7.58
N ASN A 54 -14.17 9.31 6.49
CA ASN A 54 -13.81 9.56 5.10
C ASN A 54 -15.06 9.35 4.23
N HIS A 55 -14.91 9.27 2.90
CA HIS A 55 -16.01 9.05 1.97
C HIS A 55 -16.98 7.89 2.29
N GLU A 56 -16.59 6.88 3.08
CA GLU A 56 -17.46 5.76 3.45
C GLU A 56 -18.49 6.10 4.57
N GLY A 57 -18.19 7.05 5.46
CA GLY A 57 -19.05 7.42 6.59
C GLY A 57 -19.45 6.23 7.49
N ILE A 58 -20.74 6.07 7.79
CA ILE A 58 -21.26 4.87 8.46
C ILE A 58 -21.23 3.69 7.48
N LYS A 59 -20.15 2.91 7.55
CA LYS A 59 -19.85 1.82 6.61
C LYS A 59 -20.67 0.57 6.88
N GLU A 60 -20.75 0.16 8.15
CA GLU A 60 -21.48 -1.04 8.56
C GLU A 60 -22.37 -0.76 9.76
N TYR A 61 -23.50 -1.48 9.80
CA TYR A 61 -24.44 -1.46 10.92
C TYR A 61 -24.99 -2.87 11.13
N HIS A 62 -25.02 -3.30 12.38
CA HIS A 62 -25.64 -4.54 12.79
C HIS A 62 -26.32 -4.39 14.15
N LYS A 63 -27.51 -4.97 14.30
CA LYS A 63 -28.24 -5.02 15.57
C LYS A 63 -28.34 -6.46 16.05
N GLN A 64 -27.99 -6.69 17.31
CA GLN A 64 -28.13 -7.97 17.98
C GLN A 64 -28.92 -7.81 19.27
N ASN A 65 -29.70 -8.83 19.61
CA ASN A 65 -30.40 -8.89 20.89
C ASN A 65 -29.65 -9.88 21.79
N LEU A 66 -29.33 -9.44 23.01
CA LEU A 66 -28.62 -10.24 24.00
C LEU A 66 -29.50 -10.53 25.21
N ILE A 67 -29.34 -11.74 25.73
CA ILE A 67 -29.89 -12.17 27.01
C ILE A 67 -28.68 -12.50 27.88
N HIS A 68 -28.44 -11.70 28.91
CA HIS A 68 -27.27 -11.73 29.80
C HIS A 68 -25.93 -11.29 29.16
N LEU A 69 -25.41 -10.13 29.59
CA LEU A 69 -24.10 -9.57 29.16
C LEU A 69 -22.88 -10.38 29.62
N ASN A 70 -23.04 -11.35 30.51
CA ASN A 70 -21.94 -11.99 31.24
C ASN A 70 -21.39 -13.25 30.56
N THR A 71 -21.59 -13.41 29.25
CA THR A 71 -20.93 -14.50 28.50
C THR A 71 -19.49 -14.11 28.20
N TYR A 72 -18.57 -15.06 28.38
CA TYR A 72 -17.13 -14.93 28.12
C TYR A 72 -16.82 -14.33 26.73
N SER A 73 -17.69 -14.55 25.74
CA SER A 73 -17.61 -14.00 24.39
C SER A 73 -17.58 -12.46 24.33
N TRP A 74 -18.40 -11.77 25.12
CA TRP A 74 -18.48 -10.30 25.05
C TRP A 74 -17.29 -9.61 25.71
N GLN A 75 -16.65 -10.25 26.69
CA GLN A 75 -15.41 -9.75 27.29
C GLN A 75 -14.24 -9.81 26.31
N GLU A 76 -14.22 -10.82 25.43
CA GLU A 76 -13.25 -10.88 24.34
C GLU A 76 -13.57 -9.88 23.22
N GLU A 77 -14.85 -9.68 22.87
CA GLU A 77 -15.27 -8.72 21.84
C GLU A 77 -15.01 -7.25 22.20
N ILE A 78 -15.16 -6.87 23.49
CA ILE A 78 -14.85 -5.51 23.95
C ILE A 78 -13.38 -5.32 24.32
N ASN A 79 -12.54 -6.35 24.19
CA ASN A 79 -11.11 -6.21 24.44
C ASN A 79 -10.49 -5.23 23.44
N GLY A 80 -9.83 -4.18 23.95
CA GLY A 80 -9.32 -3.07 23.13
C GLY A 80 -10.30 -1.91 22.90
N TYR A 81 -11.52 -1.97 23.45
CA TYR A 81 -12.48 -0.86 23.42
C TYR A 81 -12.38 0.00 24.68
N VAL A 82 -12.67 1.29 24.53
CA VAL A 82 -12.76 2.26 25.62
C VAL A 82 -14.22 2.60 25.88
N ARG A 83 -14.63 2.61 27.15
CA ARG A 83 -15.98 3.03 27.54
C ARG A 83 -16.17 4.53 27.29
N ILE A 84 -17.26 4.87 26.63
CA ILE A 84 -17.70 6.24 26.37
C ILE A 84 -19.15 6.43 26.84
N ASP A 85 -19.53 7.68 27.07
CA ASP A 85 -20.91 8.01 27.37
C ASP A 85 -21.76 8.01 26.08
N PHE A 86 -23.08 8.02 26.26
CA PHE A 86 -24.02 7.96 25.15
C PHE A 86 -23.95 9.21 24.25
N GLY A 87 -23.69 10.39 24.83
CA GLY A 87 -23.54 11.63 24.07
C GLY A 87 -22.31 11.60 23.18
N GLU A 88 -21.18 11.11 23.69
CA GLU A 88 -19.93 10.85 22.96
C GLU A 88 -20.17 9.86 21.81
N ALA A 89 -20.91 8.78 22.05
CA ALA A 89 -21.22 7.78 21.04
C ALA A 89 -22.05 8.34 19.89
N VAL A 90 -23.15 9.04 20.21
CA VAL A 90 -24.01 9.71 19.22
C VAL A 90 -23.21 10.74 18.43
N ALA A 91 -22.37 11.52 19.12
CA ALA A 91 -21.50 12.51 18.49
C ALA A 91 -20.55 11.92 17.44
N LEU A 92 -19.94 10.77 17.71
CA LEU A 92 -19.08 10.06 16.75
C LEU A 92 -19.90 9.53 15.56
N LEU A 93 -21.08 8.98 15.84
CA LEU A 93 -22.00 8.49 14.81
C LEU A 93 -22.47 9.63 13.88
N GLN A 94 -22.79 10.80 14.43
CA GLN A 94 -23.14 12.00 13.68
C GLN A 94 -21.96 12.52 12.84
N ASP A 95 -20.75 12.53 13.40
CA ASP A 95 -19.54 12.92 12.65
C ASP A 95 -19.30 11.98 11.46
N ALA A 96 -19.49 10.67 11.61
CA ALA A 96 -19.40 9.70 10.50
C ALA A 96 -20.55 9.87 9.49
N TYR A 97 -21.78 10.13 9.95
CA TYR A 97 -22.91 10.39 9.05
C TYR A 97 -22.73 11.67 8.22
N ARG A 98 -22.13 12.72 8.80
CA ARG A 98 -21.79 13.95 8.07
C ARG A 98 -20.87 13.66 6.89
N GLN A 99 -19.99 12.67 6.99
CA GLN A 99 -19.16 12.23 5.87
C GLN A 99 -19.98 11.58 4.75
N ASN A 100 -20.98 10.76 5.10
CA ASN A 100 -21.92 10.24 4.09
C ASN A 100 -22.62 11.37 3.33
N CYS A 101 -23.08 12.41 4.06
CA CYS A 101 -23.69 13.59 3.44
C CYS A 101 -22.71 14.36 2.56
N LEU A 102 -21.49 14.60 3.05
CA LEU A 102 -20.45 15.36 2.37
C LEU A 102 -20.05 14.74 1.03
N PHE A 103 -19.91 13.41 0.98
CA PHE A 103 -19.51 12.68 -0.22
C PHE A 103 -20.68 12.09 -1.01
N GLY A 104 -21.93 12.32 -0.57
CA GLY A 104 -23.12 11.74 -1.20
C GLY A 104 -23.17 10.20 -1.17
N THR A 105 -22.49 9.58 -0.21
CA THR A 105 -22.46 8.11 -0.08
C THR A 105 -23.62 7.62 0.77
N LYS A 106 -24.16 6.44 0.43
CA LYS A 106 -25.28 5.87 1.16
C LYS A 106 -24.78 5.28 2.49
N PRO A 107 -25.37 5.65 3.64
CA PRO A 107 -25.01 5.05 4.92
C PRO A 107 -25.43 3.57 4.96
N ALA A 108 -24.89 2.83 5.93
CA ALA A 108 -25.20 1.42 6.15
C ALA A 108 -26.71 1.12 6.13
N ARG A 109 -27.08 -0.07 5.67
CA ARG A 109 -28.49 -0.53 5.65
C ARG A 109 -29.08 -0.50 7.06
N GLY A 110 -30.41 -0.42 7.18
CA GLY A 110 -31.07 -0.32 8.49
C GLY A 110 -31.17 1.10 9.04
N TRP A 111 -31.05 2.13 8.18
CA TRP A 111 -31.17 3.55 8.55
C TRP A 111 -32.32 3.88 9.52
N ALA A 112 -33.51 3.31 9.29
CA ALA A 112 -34.68 3.53 10.13
C ALA A 112 -34.45 3.07 11.59
N ASP A 113 -33.59 2.07 11.80
CA ASP A 113 -33.34 1.44 13.09
C ASP A 113 -32.38 2.25 13.97
N TYR A 114 -31.54 3.11 13.37
CA TYR A 114 -30.55 3.92 14.10
C TYR A 114 -30.72 5.44 13.89
N ARG A 115 -31.72 5.87 13.10
CA ARG A 115 -32.04 7.29 12.88
C ARG A 115 -32.24 8.07 14.18
N PHE A 116 -32.84 7.45 15.19
CA PHE A 116 -33.08 8.11 16.48
C PHE A 116 -31.79 8.51 17.21
N PHE A 117 -30.68 7.79 16.99
CA PHE A 117 -29.37 8.22 17.49
C PHE A 117 -28.89 9.47 16.77
N LEU A 118 -29.12 9.58 15.46
CA LEU A 118 -28.64 10.71 14.66
C LEU A 118 -29.42 12.00 14.93
N GLU A 119 -30.70 11.89 15.29
CA GLU A 119 -31.57 13.00 15.66
C GLU A 119 -31.37 13.48 17.11
N TYR A 120 -30.60 12.75 17.90
CA TYR A 120 -30.34 13.07 19.30
C TYR A 120 -29.32 14.21 19.44
N ASP A 121 -29.58 15.16 20.34
CA ASP A 121 -28.68 16.29 20.60
C ASP A 121 -27.69 15.95 21.74
N PRO A 122 -26.38 15.83 21.46
CA PRO A 122 -25.36 15.58 22.48
C PRO A 122 -25.03 16.84 23.29
N ASP A 123 -26.05 17.48 23.87
CA ASP A 123 -25.93 18.67 24.70
C ASP A 123 -24.94 18.45 25.86
N GLY A 124 -24.00 19.40 26.02
CA GLY A 124 -23.01 19.44 27.09
C GLY A 124 -21.78 18.54 26.90
N LEU A 125 -21.55 18.02 25.69
CA LEU A 125 -20.43 17.13 25.40
C LEU A 125 -19.05 17.79 25.56
N ASP A 126 -18.21 17.22 26.43
CA ASP A 126 -16.80 17.57 26.54
C ASP A 126 -15.95 16.81 25.50
N ARG A 127 -15.79 17.43 24.32
CA ARG A 127 -14.99 16.88 23.21
C ARG A 127 -13.51 16.71 23.56
N ALA A 128 -12.96 17.55 24.45
CA ALA A 128 -11.56 17.41 24.85
C ALA A 128 -11.36 16.12 25.66
N LEU A 129 -12.30 15.80 26.55
CA LEU A 129 -12.28 14.54 27.29
C LEU A 129 -12.41 13.33 26.35
N LEU A 130 -13.31 13.39 25.37
CA LEU A 130 -13.45 12.33 24.36
C LEU A 130 -12.14 12.11 23.58
N MET A 131 -11.46 13.17 23.15
CA MET A 131 -10.17 13.08 22.47
C MET A 131 -9.07 12.46 23.33
N ARG A 132 -9.06 12.72 24.64
CA ARG A 132 -8.11 12.08 25.57
C ARG A 132 -8.28 10.57 25.65
N LYS A 133 -9.52 10.06 25.50
CA LYS A 133 -9.81 8.60 25.47
C LYS A 133 -9.19 7.90 24.26
N PHE A 134 -8.94 8.63 23.18
CA PHE A 134 -8.21 8.14 21.99
C PHE A 134 -6.70 8.33 22.07
N SER A 135 -6.14 8.52 23.27
CA SER A 135 -4.69 8.67 23.50
C SER A 135 -4.04 9.90 22.86
N LEU A 136 -4.80 10.97 22.58
CA LEU A 136 -4.25 12.23 22.05
C LEU A 136 -3.11 12.80 22.91
N HIS A 137 -3.21 12.66 24.24
CA HIS A 137 -2.19 13.09 25.21
C HIS A 137 -0.86 12.34 25.13
N LYS A 138 -0.76 11.28 24.30
CA LYS A 138 0.48 10.49 24.11
C LYS A 138 1.20 10.82 22.81
N LEU A 139 0.65 11.72 21.99
CA LEU A 139 1.23 12.03 20.70
C LEU A 139 2.49 12.89 20.85
N THR A 140 3.53 12.51 20.11
CA THR A 140 4.66 13.39 19.83
C THR A 140 4.21 14.50 18.87
N PRO A 141 4.96 15.61 18.75
CA PRO A 141 4.69 16.64 17.73
C PRO A 141 4.61 16.06 16.31
N GLU A 142 5.51 15.15 15.97
CA GLU A 142 5.48 14.39 14.70
C GLU A 142 4.17 13.61 14.53
N GLY A 143 3.79 12.81 15.53
CA GLY A 143 2.56 12.01 15.47
C GLY A 143 1.30 12.88 15.37
N PHE A 144 1.27 14.00 16.09
CA PHE A 144 0.19 14.99 15.99
C PHE A 144 0.10 15.59 14.59
N THR A 145 1.23 16.06 14.04
CA THR A 145 1.29 16.66 12.70
C THR A 145 0.87 15.65 11.64
N ASN A 146 1.33 14.40 11.70
CA ASN A 146 0.93 13.36 10.76
C ASN A 146 -0.58 13.03 10.86
N ILE A 147 -1.14 12.94 12.07
CA ILE A 147 -2.59 12.76 12.27
C ILE A 147 -3.38 13.95 11.70
N TYR A 148 -2.91 15.18 11.89
CA TYR A 148 -3.58 16.37 11.35
C TYR A 148 -3.60 16.35 9.81
N LEU A 149 -2.48 16.00 9.16
CA LEU A 149 -2.42 15.86 7.70
C LEU A 149 -3.27 14.69 7.20
N TYR A 150 -3.32 13.59 7.95
CA TYR A 150 -4.19 12.46 7.64
C TYR A 150 -5.67 12.84 7.73
N ALA A 151 -6.07 13.59 8.76
CA ALA A 151 -7.42 14.14 8.88
C ALA A 151 -7.75 15.10 7.73
N LEU A 152 -6.78 15.91 7.29
CA LEU A 152 -6.91 16.77 6.11
C LEU A 152 -7.15 15.95 4.84
N LYS A 153 -6.39 14.87 4.62
CA LYS A 153 -6.61 13.94 3.50
C LYS A 153 -8.02 13.36 3.50
N GLN A 154 -8.56 13.01 4.66
CA GLN A 154 -9.88 12.39 4.75
C GLN A 154 -11.02 13.43 4.76
N LEU A 155 -10.69 14.73 4.77
CA LEU A 155 -11.64 15.83 4.94
C LEU A 155 -12.47 15.67 6.23
N ASP A 156 -11.80 15.20 7.28
CA ASP A 156 -12.37 15.02 8.61
C ASP A 156 -12.36 16.35 9.37
N TYR A 157 -13.24 17.26 8.93
CA TYR A 157 -13.38 18.59 9.51
C TYR A 157 -13.69 18.57 11.02
N ALA A 158 -14.39 17.52 11.47
CA ALA A 158 -14.66 17.27 12.88
C ALA A 158 -13.36 17.11 13.67
N LEU A 159 -12.48 16.20 13.26
CA LEU A 159 -11.19 16.00 13.93
C LEU A 159 -10.26 17.20 13.76
N LEU A 160 -10.19 17.80 12.57
CA LEU A 160 -9.37 18.99 12.32
C LEU A 160 -9.74 20.13 13.28
N TYR A 161 -11.04 20.38 13.48
CA TYR A 161 -11.50 21.37 14.45
C TYR A 161 -11.16 20.95 15.87
N ASP A 162 -11.40 19.70 16.24
CA ASP A 162 -11.20 19.21 17.61
C ASP A 162 -9.71 19.27 18.03
N LEU A 163 -8.77 19.13 17.09
CA LEU A 163 -7.32 19.29 17.28
C LEU A 163 -6.85 20.75 17.47
N CYS A 164 -7.69 21.75 17.21
CA CYS A 164 -7.32 23.16 17.36
C CYS A 164 -7.29 23.63 18.83
N SER A 165 -6.41 24.60 19.13
CA SER A 165 -6.36 25.30 20.42
C SER A 165 -7.66 26.07 20.68
N ARG A 166 -7.89 26.47 21.93
CA ARG A 166 -9.11 27.24 22.28
C ARG A 166 -9.15 28.58 21.56
N GLU A 167 -8.00 29.22 21.45
CA GLU A 167 -7.80 30.50 20.79
C GLU A 167 -8.05 30.37 19.28
N ARG A 168 -7.53 29.31 18.65
CA ARG A 168 -7.77 29.03 17.24
C ARG A 168 -9.25 28.72 16.98
N LYS A 169 -9.90 27.92 17.82
CA LYS A 169 -11.36 27.64 17.74
C LYS A 169 -12.18 28.92 17.82
N ALA A 170 -11.82 29.86 18.69
CA ALA A 170 -12.49 31.15 18.79
C ALA A 170 -12.37 31.98 17.50
N ALA A 171 -11.24 31.89 16.79
CA ALA A 171 -11.03 32.57 15.51
C ALA A 171 -11.75 31.89 14.33
N LEU A 172 -11.87 30.56 14.35
CA LEU A 172 -12.50 29.76 13.28
C LEU A 172 -14.03 29.75 13.36
N GLY A 173 -14.63 30.18 14.47
CA GLY A 173 -16.07 30.14 14.69
C GLY A 173 -16.56 28.78 15.19
N SER A 174 -17.84 28.48 14.95
CA SER A 174 -18.44 27.22 15.43
C SER A 174 -17.94 26.00 14.65
N ARG A 175 -17.93 24.85 15.32
CA ARG A 175 -17.53 23.57 14.73
C ARG A 175 -18.38 23.20 13.51
N GLU A 176 -19.66 23.55 13.54
CA GLU A 176 -20.62 23.28 12.46
C GLU A 176 -20.39 24.18 11.24
N ALA A 177 -19.90 25.41 11.44
CA ALA A 177 -19.59 26.34 10.36
C ALA A 177 -18.18 26.13 9.79
N PHE A 178 -17.29 25.49 10.54
CA PHE A 178 -15.90 25.28 10.17
C PHE A 178 -15.66 24.66 8.78
N PRO A 179 -16.43 23.64 8.31
CA PRO A 179 -16.25 23.13 6.96
C PRO A 179 -16.31 24.24 5.89
N ALA A 180 -17.27 25.16 5.99
CA ALA A 180 -17.43 26.27 5.04
C ALA A 180 -16.28 27.28 5.07
N THR A 181 -15.45 27.27 6.12
CA THR A 181 -14.27 28.16 6.25
C THR A 181 -13.00 27.58 5.65
N ILE A 182 -12.95 26.25 5.42
CA ILE A 182 -11.78 25.51 4.91
C ILE A 182 -11.99 24.99 3.48
N SER A 183 -13.23 24.99 2.96
CA SER A 183 -13.66 24.02 1.94
C SER A 183 -13.37 24.29 0.46
N GLU A 184 -12.92 25.46 0.01
CA GLU A 184 -12.85 25.67 -1.46
C GLU A 184 -11.62 25.03 -2.13
N ASP A 185 -10.44 25.12 -1.50
CA ASP A 185 -9.19 24.62 -2.11
C ASP A 185 -8.97 23.11 -1.91
N TRP A 186 -9.25 22.59 -0.72
CA TRP A 186 -8.88 21.20 -0.37
C TRP A 186 -9.80 20.14 -0.98
N TRP A 187 -11.05 20.51 -1.29
CA TRP A 187 -12.02 19.60 -1.92
C TRP A 187 -11.57 19.17 -3.34
N GLN A 188 -10.72 19.97 -3.98
CA GLN A 188 -10.23 19.74 -5.34
C GLN A 188 -8.88 19.02 -5.38
N HIS A 189 -8.30 18.72 -4.22
CA HIS A 189 -6.99 18.09 -4.11
C HIS A 189 -7.09 16.67 -3.59
N THR A 190 -6.49 15.72 -4.31
CA THR A 190 -6.25 14.37 -3.79
C THR A 190 -4.87 14.28 -3.17
N ILE A 191 -4.77 14.16 -1.85
CA ILE A 191 -3.48 13.95 -1.18
C ILE A 191 -2.96 12.55 -1.50
N ILE A 192 -1.80 12.49 -2.15
CA ILE A 192 -1.10 11.25 -2.55
C ILE A 192 0.01 10.91 -1.55
N LYS A 193 0.65 11.93 -0.97
CA LYS A 193 1.65 11.77 0.07
C LYS A 193 1.56 12.94 1.05
N CYS A 194 1.75 12.72 2.34
CA CYS A 194 1.96 13.80 3.30
C CYS A 194 2.84 13.33 4.45
N GLN A 195 3.70 14.21 4.94
CA GLN A 195 4.66 13.84 5.97
C GLN A 195 5.16 15.06 6.76
N PHE A 196 5.35 14.86 8.06
CA PHE A 196 6.21 15.69 8.89
C PHE A 196 7.66 15.72 8.37
N GLU A 197 8.29 16.89 8.39
CA GLU A 197 9.71 17.04 8.00
C GLU A 197 10.61 17.35 9.19
N LYS A 198 10.23 18.34 10.02
CA LYS A 198 11.07 18.81 11.11
C LYS A 198 10.29 19.52 12.21
N GLU A 199 10.89 19.58 13.38
CA GLU A 199 10.43 20.28 14.58
C GLU A 199 11.47 21.31 15.02
N GLU A 200 10.99 22.50 15.41
CA GLU A 200 11.77 23.55 16.06
C GLU A 200 11.02 24.02 17.31
N ARG A 201 11.72 24.15 18.44
CA ARG A 201 11.12 24.62 19.70
C ARG A 201 11.47 26.09 19.94
N ASN A 202 10.43 26.91 20.13
CA ASN A 202 10.57 28.31 20.52
C ASN A 202 9.82 28.57 21.84
N GLY A 203 10.53 28.40 22.96
CA GLY A 203 9.93 28.48 24.28
C GLY A 203 8.90 27.37 24.52
N ARG A 204 7.62 27.75 24.72
CA ARG A 204 6.49 26.81 24.89
C ARG A 204 5.79 26.44 23.58
N GLN A 205 6.16 27.09 22.47
CA GLN A 205 5.63 26.78 21.16
C GLN A 205 6.51 25.74 20.48
N ILE A 206 5.87 24.78 19.82
CA ILE A 206 6.52 23.77 19.00
C ILE A 206 6.12 24.06 17.56
N ILE A 207 7.08 24.42 16.72
CA ILE A 207 6.86 24.72 15.31
C ILE A 207 7.23 23.48 14.52
N THR A 208 6.30 22.93 13.76
CA THR A 208 6.58 21.81 12.86
C THR A 208 6.44 22.24 11.41
N THR A 209 7.35 21.78 10.56
CA THR A 209 7.23 21.87 9.11
C THR A 209 6.81 20.52 8.56
N ALA A 210 5.91 20.54 7.58
CA ALA A 210 5.43 19.35 6.90
C ALA A 210 5.11 19.67 5.44
N TYR A 211 4.89 18.64 4.63
CA TYR A 211 4.42 18.82 3.26
C TYR A 211 3.31 17.83 2.91
N ALA A 212 2.56 18.17 1.85
CA ALA A 212 1.71 17.26 1.12
C ALA A 212 2.05 17.31 -0.37
N ILE A 213 2.00 16.16 -1.03
CA ILE A 213 1.99 16.04 -2.49
C ILE A 213 0.56 15.69 -2.88
N VAL A 214 -0.03 16.54 -3.71
CA VAL A 214 -1.42 16.45 -4.13
C VAL A 214 -1.51 16.30 -5.65
N TYR A 215 -2.58 15.65 -6.10
CA TYR A 215 -3.06 15.73 -7.47
C TYR A 215 -4.23 16.70 -7.53
N THR A 216 -4.15 17.68 -8.43
CA THR A 216 -5.14 18.76 -8.55
C THR A 216 -6.22 18.44 -9.59
N ALA A 217 -7.28 19.25 -9.61
CA ALA A 217 -8.35 19.14 -10.59
C ALA A 217 -7.87 19.42 -12.04
N GLU A 218 -6.79 20.19 -12.19
CA GLU A 218 -6.10 20.49 -13.45
C GLU A 218 -5.11 19.39 -13.89
N GLU A 219 -5.16 18.23 -13.23
CA GLU A 219 -4.30 17.07 -13.48
C GLU A 219 -2.80 17.31 -13.18
N GLU A 220 -2.49 18.30 -12.34
CA GLU A 220 -1.12 18.60 -11.93
C GLU A 220 -0.73 17.86 -10.65
N ILE A 221 0.57 17.52 -10.53
CA ILE A 221 1.15 17.07 -9.27
C ILE A 221 1.81 18.27 -8.59
N MET A 222 1.37 18.60 -7.38
CA MET A 222 1.85 19.77 -6.65
C MET A 222 2.36 19.38 -5.26
N LYS A 223 3.50 19.95 -4.86
CA LYS A 223 3.98 19.92 -3.47
C LYS A 223 3.54 21.19 -2.76
N ILE A 224 2.94 21.03 -1.58
CA ILE A 224 2.50 22.11 -0.70
C ILE A 224 3.24 21.96 0.63
N GLU A 225 3.91 23.01 1.07
CA GLU A 225 4.67 23.05 2.33
C GLU A 225 3.88 23.82 3.38
N PHE A 226 3.87 23.32 4.62
CA PHE A 226 3.11 23.89 5.72
C PHE A 226 3.98 24.17 6.94
N ARG A 227 3.53 25.15 7.72
CA ARG A 227 3.97 25.40 9.08
C ARG A 227 2.80 25.21 10.02
N LEU A 228 2.98 24.36 11.02
CA LEU A 228 2.06 24.19 12.13
C LEU A 228 2.73 24.74 13.40
N VAL A 229 2.00 25.54 14.17
CA VAL A 229 2.41 25.97 15.51
C VAL A 229 1.57 25.21 16.51
N LEU A 230 2.21 24.33 17.26
CA LEU A 230 1.61 23.52 18.30
C LEU A 230 1.91 24.13 19.67
N ARG A 231 0.96 23.96 20.60
CA ARG A 231 1.09 24.31 22.00
C ARG A 231 0.62 23.16 22.87
N GLU A 232 1.24 23.02 24.03
CA GLU A 232 0.78 22.08 25.05
C GLU A 232 -0.30 22.76 25.92
N GLU A 233 -1.48 22.15 25.97
CA GLU A 233 -2.59 22.58 26.81
C GLU A 233 -2.38 22.11 28.26
N LYS A 234 -3.17 22.68 29.19
CA LYS A 234 -3.04 22.40 30.64
C LYS A 234 -3.23 20.92 31.02
N ASP A 235 -3.88 20.14 30.16
CA ASP A 235 -4.15 18.72 30.33
C ASP A 235 -3.08 17.80 29.70
N GLY A 236 -1.99 18.38 29.19
CA GLY A 236 -0.86 17.68 28.56
C GLY A 236 -1.12 17.27 27.11
N CYS A 237 -2.24 17.69 26.51
CA CYS A 237 -2.51 17.47 25.09
C CYS A 237 -1.83 18.53 24.23
N LEU A 238 -1.32 18.11 23.07
CA LEU A 238 -0.94 19.05 22.01
C LEU A 238 -2.21 19.58 21.33
N ALA A 239 -2.19 20.87 20.99
CA ALA A 239 -3.22 21.53 20.21
C ALA A 239 -2.60 22.44 19.15
N LEU A 240 -3.27 22.56 18.01
CA LEU A 240 -2.87 23.41 16.90
C LEU A 240 -3.30 24.86 17.15
N ASP A 241 -2.34 25.77 17.27
CA ASP A 241 -2.57 27.19 17.45
C ASP A 241 -2.57 27.94 16.11
N ASP A 242 -1.63 27.61 15.24
CA ASP A 242 -1.51 28.21 13.90
C ASP A 242 -1.24 27.16 12.81
N PHE A 243 -1.81 27.34 11.62
CA PHE A 243 -1.57 26.50 10.44
C PHE A 243 -1.53 27.39 9.21
N GLN A 244 -0.35 27.43 8.60
CA GLN A 244 -0.02 28.31 7.52
C GLN A 244 0.57 27.51 6.36
N GLU A 245 0.05 27.76 5.15
CA GLU A 245 0.69 27.33 3.93
C GLU A 245 1.91 28.24 3.65
N LEU A 246 3.08 27.63 3.43
CA LEU A 246 4.33 28.33 3.16
C LEU A 246 4.57 28.51 1.67
N LYS A 247 4.32 27.46 0.88
CA LYS A 247 4.68 27.40 -0.53
C LYS A 247 3.88 26.34 -1.28
N ARG A 248 3.55 26.64 -2.55
CA ARG A 248 3.10 25.67 -3.56
C ARG A 248 4.15 25.54 -4.65
N THR A 249 4.36 24.33 -5.13
CA THR A 249 5.28 24.06 -6.25
C THR A 249 4.71 22.95 -7.10
N VAL A 250 4.35 23.26 -8.35
CA VAL A 250 4.01 22.23 -9.35
C VAL A 250 5.27 21.44 -9.62
N LEU A 251 5.20 20.13 -9.39
CA LEU A 251 6.29 19.22 -9.65
C LEU A 251 6.31 18.92 -11.14
N SER A 252 7.44 19.19 -11.79
CA SER A 252 7.64 18.75 -13.17
C SER A 252 7.47 17.24 -13.25
N ALA A 253 7.20 16.76 -14.47
CA ALA A 253 7.08 15.33 -14.68
C ALA A 253 8.34 14.64 -14.15
N GLU A 254 9.54 15.12 -14.42
CA GLU A 254 10.83 14.48 -14.09
C GLU A 254 11.25 14.67 -12.62
N HIS A 255 10.47 15.40 -11.83
CA HIS A 255 10.82 15.70 -10.44
C HIS A 255 10.92 14.41 -9.59
N PRO A 256 11.96 14.22 -8.75
CA PRO A 256 12.14 12.99 -7.96
C PRO A 256 10.98 12.67 -7.01
N GLU A 257 10.34 13.71 -6.45
CA GLU A 257 9.17 13.56 -5.57
C GLU A 257 7.85 13.30 -6.33
N ASN A 258 7.84 13.37 -7.66
CA ASN A 258 6.66 13.01 -8.44
C ASN A 258 6.32 11.53 -8.20
N PRO A 259 5.07 11.18 -7.81
CA PRO A 259 4.69 9.82 -7.45
C PRO A 259 4.77 8.83 -8.62
N LEU A 260 5.00 9.28 -9.85
CA LEU A 260 5.24 8.41 -11.01
C LEU A 260 6.73 8.09 -11.25
N ASN A 261 7.65 8.71 -10.49
CA ASN A 261 9.10 8.56 -10.71
C ASN A 261 9.81 7.61 -9.77
N TYR A 262 9.13 7.10 -8.75
CA TYR A 262 9.72 6.03 -7.96
C TYR A 262 9.94 4.80 -8.84
N ARG A 263 11.05 4.10 -8.57
CA ARG A 263 11.40 2.90 -9.32
C ARG A 263 10.80 1.67 -8.67
N VAL A 264 10.47 0.71 -9.52
CA VAL A 264 9.90 -0.57 -9.12
C VAL A 264 10.68 -1.70 -9.76
N PHE A 265 10.73 -2.82 -9.07
CA PHE A 265 11.16 -4.09 -9.64
C PHE A 265 10.02 -4.61 -10.49
N CYS A 266 10.30 -5.04 -11.71
CA CYS A 266 9.29 -5.45 -12.68
C CYS A 266 9.68 -6.75 -13.37
N SER A 267 8.71 -7.66 -13.50
CA SER A 267 8.80 -8.87 -14.31
C SER A 267 7.72 -8.89 -15.38
N VAL A 268 8.13 -9.16 -16.61
CA VAL A 268 7.25 -9.22 -17.78
C VAL A 268 7.12 -10.64 -18.26
N TYR A 269 5.89 -11.02 -18.59
CA TYR A 269 5.54 -12.32 -19.10
C TYR A 269 4.71 -12.24 -20.38
N SER A 270 4.96 -13.16 -21.30
CA SER A 270 4.06 -13.44 -22.42
C SER A 270 2.91 -14.31 -21.95
N LEU A 271 1.70 -13.97 -22.39
CA LEU A 271 0.50 -14.75 -22.14
C LEU A 271 0.07 -15.48 -23.40
N THR A 272 -0.34 -16.74 -23.26
CA THR A 272 -1.11 -17.43 -24.30
C THR A 272 -2.59 -17.05 -24.25
N ASN A 273 -3.12 -16.79 -23.04
CA ASN A 273 -4.49 -16.38 -22.80
C ASN A 273 -4.60 -15.62 -21.47
N ALA A 274 -5.12 -14.39 -21.50
CA ALA A 274 -5.30 -13.54 -20.33
C ALA A 274 -6.47 -13.96 -19.42
N VAL A 275 -7.44 -14.76 -19.90
CA VAL A 275 -8.65 -15.12 -19.15
C VAL A 275 -8.33 -15.81 -17.83
N CYS A 276 -7.39 -16.75 -17.83
CA CYS A 276 -7.00 -17.47 -16.60
C CYS A 276 -6.43 -16.51 -15.54
N PHE A 277 -5.64 -15.51 -15.95
CA PHE A 277 -5.04 -14.52 -15.07
C PHE A 277 -6.08 -13.55 -14.52
N ARG A 278 -7.00 -13.08 -15.37
CA ARG A 278 -8.10 -12.23 -14.97
C ARG A 278 -8.94 -12.90 -13.88
N ASN A 279 -9.35 -14.15 -14.11
CA ASN A 279 -10.12 -14.91 -13.13
C ASN A 279 -9.33 -15.13 -11.83
N TRP A 280 -8.03 -15.40 -11.93
CA TRP A 280 -7.18 -15.55 -10.75
C TRP A 280 -7.11 -14.27 -9.92
N LEU A 281 -6.89 -13.11 -10.55
CA LEU A 281 -6.86 -11.81 -9.87
C LEU A 281 -8.21 -11.46 -9.24
N GLN A 282 -9.32 -11.73 -9.93
CA GLN A 282 -10.68 -11.41 -9.44
C GLN A 282 -11.14 -12.30 -8.27
N ASN A 283 -10.63 -13.51 -8.16
CA ASN A 283 -10.98 -14.43 -7.08
C ASN A 283 -10.19 -14.17 -5.77
N ARG A 284 -9.28 -13.20 -5.78
CA ARG A 284 -8.45 -12.83 -4.64
C ARG A 284 -9.04 -11.62 -3.93
N SER A 285 -9.46 -11.80 -2.67
CA SER A 285 -10.04 -10.72 -1.86
C SER A 285 -9.06 -9.60 -1.51
N ASP A 286 -7.76 -9.87 -1.63
CA ASP A 286 -6.66 -8.94 -1.35
C ASP A 286 -6.20 -8.17 -2.62
N VAL A 287 -6.75 -8.50 -3.79
CA VAL A 287 -6.43 -7.86 -5.07
C VAL A 287 -7.60 -7.01 -5.54
N PHE A 288 -7.31 -5.75 -5.87
CA PHE A 288 -8.31 -4.77 -6.31
C PHE A 288 -8.08 -4.40 -7.76
N LEU A 289 -9.15 -4.35 -8.56
CA LEU A 289 -9.15 -3.72 -9.87
C LEU A 289 -9.10 -2.20 -9.67
N THR A 290 -8.05 -1.55 -10.18
CA THR A 290 -7.83 -0.10 -9.97
C THR A 290 -7.94 0.73 -11.24
N GLY A 291 -8.07 0.10 -12.40
CA GLY A 291 -8.30 0.79 -13.66
C GLY A 291 -8.51 -0.18 -14.81
N GLU A 292 -9.35 0.23 -15.76
CA GLU A 292 -9.58 -0.47 -17.03
C GLU A 292 -9.20 0.47 -18.17
N PHE A 293 -8.66 -0.09 -19.25
CA PHE A 293 -8.27 0.63 -20.45
C PHE A 293 -8.52 -0.24 -21.68
N GLU A 294 -8.49 0.35 -22.86
CA GLU A 294 -8.86 -0.35 -24.11
C GLU A 294 -8.11 -1.68 -24.30
N ALA A 295 -6.81 -1.68 -24.01
CA ALA A 295 -5.93 -2.84 -24.18
C ALA A 295 -5.80 -3.75 -22.93
N GLY A 296 -6.52 -3.49 -21.82
CA GLY A 296 -6.31 -4.26 -20.59
C GLY A 296 -6.86 -3.68 -19.28
N ALA A 297 -6.30 -4.16 -18.17
CA ALA A 297 -6.70 -3.72 -16.84
C ALA A 297 -5.51 -3.69 -15.85
N CYS A 298 -5.60 -2.80 -14.87
CA CYS A 298 -4.63 -2.62 -13.80
C CYS A 298 -5.18 -3.15 -12.47
N TYR A 299 -4.39 -3.94 -11.75
CA TYR A 299 -4.76 -4.50 -10.45
C TYR A 299 -3.70 -4.18 -9.39
N LYS A 300 -4.10 -4.08 -8.13
CA LYS A 300 -3.19 -3.85 -6.99
C LYS A 300 -3.47 -4.84 -5.87
N LEU A 301 -2.42 -5.49 -5.40
CA LEU A 301 -2.39 -6.24 -4.15
C LEU A 301 -1.98 -5.27 -3.04
N LEU A 302 -2.87 -5.05 -2.07
CA LEU A 302 -2.66 -4.11 -0.98
C LEU A 302 -2.38 -4.84 0.34
N GLN A 303 -1.55 -4.24 1.19
CA GLN A 303 -1.41 -4.64 2.59
C GLN A 303 -2.48 -3.94 3.44
N ALA A 304 -2.78 -4.51 4.61
CA ALA A 304 -3.63 -3.87 5.62
C ALA A 304 -3.16 -2.44 5.96
N GLU A 305 -4.11 -1.59 6.32
CA GLU A 305 -4.01 -0.12 6.35
C GLU A 305 -2.77 0.48 7.05
N HIS A 306 -2.38 1.64 6.53
CA HIS A 306 -1.22 2.43 6.95
C HIS A 306 -1.35 3.00 8.38
N ASN A 307 -0.23 3.05 9.12
CA ASN A 307 -0.15 3.69 10.43
C ASN A 307 -0.18 5.23 10.25
N PRO A 308 -1.24 5.94 10.69
CA PRO A 308 -1.36 7.39 10.51
C PRO A 308 -0.27 8.20 11.24
N LEU A 309 0.46 7.58 12.18
CA LEU A 309 1.55 8.23 12.89
C LEU A 309 2.81 8.44 12.04
N GLU A 310 2.95 7.72 10.91
CA GLU A 310 4.16 7.72 10.06
C GLU A 310 4.01 8.64 8.83
N GLY A 311 2.89 9.35 8.72
CA GLY A 311 2.51 10.13 7.53
C GLY A 311 1.55 9.33 6.66
N TYR A 312 1.51 9.66 5.37
CA TYR A 312 0.78 8.88 4.38
C TYR A 312 1.57 8.89 3.08
N ASP A 313 1.65 7.72 2.44
CA ASP A 313 2.16 7.58 1.07
C ASP A 313 1.28 6.53 0.38
N VAL A 314 0.68 6.88 -0.76
CA VAL A 314 -0.15 5.96 -1.56
C VAL A 314 0.59 4.66 -1.90
N LYS A 315 1.93 4.69 -1.95
CA LYS A 315 2.78 3.53 -2.26
C LYS A 315 2.98 2.60 -1.06
N ALA A 316 2.89 3.11 0.17
CA ALA A 316 3.25 2.34 1.37
C ALA A 316 2.35 1.12 1.59
N GLY A 317 1.11 1.14 1.07
CA GLY A 317 0.19 0.02 1.12
C GLY A 317 0.28 -0.96 -0.06
N ILE A 318 1.12 -0.70 -1.07
CA ILE A 318 1.17 -1.49 -2.31
C ILE A 318 2.18 -2.62 -2.16
N VAL A 319 1.69 -3.86 -2.07
CA VAL A 319 2.56 -5.05 -2.05
C VAL A 319 3.07 -5.35 -3.45
N CYS A 320 2.16 -5.34 -4.43
CA CYS A 320 2.42 -5.67 -5.82
C CYS A 320 1.32 -5.10 -6.73
N GLU A 321 1.64 -4.77 -7.97
CA GLU A 321 0.71 -4.30 -8.98
C GLU A 321 0.85 -5.11 -10.26
N PHE A 322 -0.23 -5.15 -11.03
CA PHE A 322 -0.34 -5.92 -12.26
C PHE A 322 -0.91 -5.04 -13.37
N ILE A 323 -0.30 -5.07 -14.56
CA ILE A 323 -0.90 -4.60 -15.80
C ILE A 323 -1.15 -5.84 -16.66
N LEU A 324 -2.43 -6.16 -16.85
CA LEU A 324 -2.86 -7.32 -17.61
C LEU A 324 -3.40 -6.87 -18.98
N LYS A 325 -2.68 -7.25 -20.03
CA LYS A 325 -3.11 -7.16 -21.43
C LYS A 325 -3.46 -8.55 -21.97
N ASP A 326 -3.97 -8.63 -23.20
CA ASP A 326 -4.34 -9.90 -23.83
C ASP A 326 -3.17 -10.89 -23.99
N LYS A 327 -1.98 -10.37 -24.32
CA LYS A 327 -0.77 -11.16 -24.62
C LYS A 327 0.40 -10.90 -23.68
N GLU A 328 0.24 -10.01 -22.71
CA GLU A 328 1.31 -9.58 -21.82
C GLU A 328 0.80 -9.38 -20.40
N LEU A 329 1.56 -9.88 -19.44
CA LEU A 329 1.38 -9.59 -18.03
C LEU A 329 2.64 -8.89 -17.53
N ILE A 330 2.46 -7.71 -16.96
CA ILE A 330 3.51 -6.96 -16.28
C ILE A 330 3.19 -7.01 -14.79
N VAL A 331 4.14 -7.49 -14.00
CA VAL A 331 4.04 -7.62 -12.54
C VAL A 331 5.13 -6.78 -11.93
N TYR A 332 4.79 -5.88 -11.02
CA TYR A 332 5.78 -5.00 -10.42
C TYR A 332 5.53 -4.76 -8.95
N ALA A 333 6.60 -4.45 -8.21
CA ALA A 333 6.52 -4.16 -6.78
C ALA A 333 7.58 -3.13 -6.38
N PRO A 334 7.32 -2.30 -5.35
CA PRO A 334 8.32 -1.40 -4.78
C PRO A 334 9.51 -2.16 -4.16
N TRP A 335 9.28 -3.37 -3.66
CA TRP A 335 10.29 -4.19 -2.98
C TRP A 335 10.58 -5.48 -3.74
N ALA A 336 11.87 -5.77 -3.98
CA ALA A 336 12.31 -6.94 -4.74
C ALA A 336 11.80 -8.27 -4.17
N VAL A 337 11.76 -8.38 -2.83
CA VAL A 337 11.24 -9.57 -2.13
C VAL A 337 9.76 -9.82 -2.42
N ASN A 338 8.95 -8.76 -2.55
CA ASN A 338 7.53 -8.89 -2.85
C ASN A 338 7.32 -9.34 -4.29
N LEU A 339 8.09 -8.80 -5.22
CA LEU A 339 8.09 -9.28 -6.61
C LEU A 339 8.45 -10.77 -6.65
N ALA A 340 9.59 -11.18 -6.06
CA ALA A 340 10.04 -12.57 -6.08
C ALA A 340 9.01 -13.56 -5.50
N LYS A 341 8.31 -13.16 -4.41
CA LYS A 341 7.18 -13.95 -3.86
C LYS A 341 6.03 -14.06 -4.85
N MET A 342 5.67 -12.95 -5.50
CA MET A 342 4.59 -12.94 -6.49
C MET A 342 4.93 -13.78 -7.72
N GLU A 343 6.17 -13.71 -8.21
CA GLU A 343 6.64 -14.56 -9.32
C GLU A 343 6.47 -16.05 -8.99
N ARG A 344 6.79 -16.45 -7.75
CA ARG A 344 6.57 -17.83 -7.31
C ARG A 344 5.07 -18.17 -7.25
N ALA A 345 4.26 -17.31 -6.65
CA ALA A 345 2.81 -17.52 -6.51
C ALA A 345 2.12 -17.72 -7.86
N LEU A 346 2.40 -16.84 -8.84
CA LEU A 346 1.85 -16.91 -10.19
C LEU A 346 2.07 -18.28 -10.85
N VAL A 347 3.28 -18.79 -10.70
CA VAL A 347 3.70 -20.06 -11.32
C VAL A 347 3.05 -21.25 -10.61
N THR A 348 2.96 -21.21 -9.29
CA THR A 348 2.35 -22.29 -8.50
C THR A 348 0.84 -22.38 -8.68
N GLU A 349 0.17 -21.24 -8.85
CA GLU A 349 -1.30 -21.15 -8.86
C GLU A 349 -1.88 -21.26 -10.27
N ILE A 350 -1.21 -20.70 -11.30
CA ILE A 350 -1.76 -20.63 -12.66
C ILE A 350 -1.18 -21.73 -13.58
N LYS A 351 0.04 -22.22 -13.31
CA LYS A 351 0.76 -23.36 -13.93
C LYS A 351 0.94 -23.39 -15.47
N LYS A 352 0.06 -22.78 -16.27
CA LYS A 352 0.08 -22.83 -17.74
C LYS A 352 -0.22 -21.47 -18.36
N GLY A 353 0.31 -21.24 -19.55
CA GLY A 353 0.03 -20.04 -20.36
C GLY A 353 0.85 -18.80 -19.97
N LEU A 354 1.84 -18.96 -19.09
CA LEU A 354 2.80 -17.93 -18.70
C LEU A 354 4.18 -18.28 -19.26
N ALA A 355 4.81 -17.35 -19.96
CA ALA A 355 6.22 -17.47 -20.34
C ALA A 355 6.97 -16.22 -19.88
N TYR A 356 7.96 -16.40 -19.00
CA TYR A 356 8.81 -15.30 -18.55
C TYR A 356 9.59 -14.71 -19.74
N LYS A 357 9.59 -13.37 -19.85
CA LYS A 357 10.35 -12.65 -20.87
C LYS A 357 11.59 -12.00 -20.29
N GLN A 358 11.41 -11.07 -19.34
CA GLN A 358 12.46 -10.19 -18.89
C GLN A 358 12.13 -9.51 -17.56
N LYS A 359 13.17 -9.17 -16.80
CA LYS A 359 13.12 -8.30 -15.62
C LYS A 359 13.67 -6.92 -15.90
N TYR A 360 13.09 -5.93 -15.23
CA TYR A 360 13.49 -4.55 -15.30
C TYR A 360 13.46 -3.86 -13.94
N TYR A 361 14.20 -2.77 -13.82
CA TYR A 361 14.11 -1.81 -12.73
C TYR A 361 14.00 -0.40 -13.32
N LEU A 362 12.78 0.14 -13.32
CA LEU A 362 12.42 1.39 -14.01
C LEU A 362 11.43 2.23 -13.21
N PRO A 363 11.32 3.53 -13.53
CA PRO A 363 10.28 4.40 -12.98
C PRO A 363 8.88 3.90 -13.36
N VAL A 364 7.91 4.02 -12.46
CA VAL A 364 6.52 3.60 -12.71
C VAL A 364 5.91 4.28 -13.93
N ARG A 365 6.24 5.54 -14.20
CA ARG A 365 5.84 6.26 -15.42
C ARG A 365 6.07 5.46 -16.70
N GLU A 366 7.22 4.80 -16.81
CA GLU A 366 7.57 4.02 -18.00
C GLU A 366 6.68 2.78 -18.14
N LEU A 367 6.18 2.21 -17.02
CA LEU A 367 5.16 1.15 -17.05
C LEU A 367 3.79 1.69 -17.48
N TYR A 368 3.40 2.87 -17.01
CA TYR A 368 2.10 3.46 -17.37
C TYR A 368 2.03 3.89 -18.84
N LYS A 369 3.16 4.12 -19.52
CA LYS A 369 3.16 4.22 -21.00
C LYS A 369 2.61 2.96 -21.68
N ALA A 370 2.80 1.79 -21.07
CA ALA A 370 2.20 0.55 -21.56
C ALA A 370 0.69 0.49 -21.31
N VAL A 371 0.15 1.22 -20.35
CA VAL A 371 -1.30 1.36 -20.16
C VAL A 371 -1.90 2.24 -21.26
N LEU A 372 -1.17 3.28 -21.66
CA LEU A 372 -1.61 4.28 -22.65
C LEU A 372 -1.47 3.82 -24.10
N THR A 373 -0.83 2.68 -24.36
CA THR A 373 -0.53 2.21 -25.71
C THR A 373 -0.80 0.70 -25.84
N GLU A 374 -1.05 0.24 -27.07
CA GLU A 374 -1.20 -1.20 -27.35
C GLU A 374 0.15 -1.93 -27.35
N HIS A 375 1.26 -1.21 -27.43
CA HIS A 375 2.61 -1.75 -27.49
C HIS A 375 3.01 -2.50 -26.23
N SER A 376 3.85 -3.52 -26.39
CA SER A 376 4.49 -4.21 -25.28
C SER A 376 5.46 -3.30 -24.55
N LEU A 377 5.74 -3.60 -23.27
CA LEU A 377 6.71 -2.80 -22.50
C LEU A 377 8.09 -2.76 -23.20
N GLU A 378 8.49 -3.87 -23.82
CA GLU A 378 9.78 -3.94 -24.53
C GLU A 378 9.85 -3.01 -25.75
N GLU A 379 8.76 -2.87 -26.50
CA GLU A 379 8.68 -1.94 -27.65
C GLU A 379 8.76 -0.49 -27.16
N ILE A 380 7.99 -0.16 -26.13
CA ILE A 380 7.96 1.19 -25.52
C ILE A 380 9.33 1.60 -24.98
N LEU A 381 10.09 0.66 -24.42
CA LEU A 381 11.43 0.93 -23.92
C LEU A 381 12.49 1.03 -25.06
N ARG A 382 12.16 0.68 -26.31
CA ARG A 382 13.07 0.82 -27.46
C ARG A 382 12.82 2.10 -28.27
N GLU A 383 11.57 2.56 -28.33
CA GLU A 383 11.14 3.72 -29.13
C GLU A 383 11.82 5.07 -28.81
N PRO A 384 12.10 5.46 -27.56
CA PRO A 384 12.52 6.83 -27.27
C PRO A 384 13.99 7.16 -27.61
N ALA A 385 14.87 6.16 -27.71
CA ALA A 385 16.33 6.40 -27.77
C ALA A 385 17.16 5.22 -28.33
N GLY A 386 16.53 4.25 -28.99
CA GLY A 386 17.22 3.06 -29.50
C GLY A 386 17.51 2.02 -28.42
N GLU A 387 18.26 0.97 -28.75
CA GLU A 387 18.44 -0.19 -27.86
C GLU A 387 19.16 0.10 -26.55
N ASP A 388 20.02 1.11 -26.52
CA ASP A 388 20.78 1.46 -25.31
C ASP A 388 19.85 1.95 -24.19
N PHE A 389 18.69 2.52 -24.55
CA PHE A 389 17.69 2.95 -23.56
C PHE A 389 16.94 1.77 -22.95
N ALA A 390 16.61 0.74 -23.73
CA ALA A 390 16.01 -0.49 -23.20
C ALA A 390 16.98 -1.19 -22.24
N ARG A 391 18.28 -1.23 -22.59
CA ARG A 391 19.34 -1.80 -21.75
C ARG A 391 19.53 -1.05 -20.43
N LYS A 392 19.23 0.26 -20.39
CA LYS A 392 19.35 1.09 -19.18
C LYS A 392 18.54 0.55 -17.99
N TYR A 393 17.39 -0.06 -18.24
CA TYR A 393 16.50 -0.56 -17.17
C TYR A 393 16.52 -2.07 -17.03
N GLN A 394 17.15 -2.77 -17.97
CA GLN A 394 17.11 -4.21 -18.07
C GLN A 394 18.05 -4.86 -17.04
N LEU A 395 17.59 -5.93 -16.37
CA LEU A 395 18.47 -6.77 -15.57
C LEU A 395 19.23 -7.73 -16.48
N VAL A 396 20.53 -7.86 -16.23
CA VAL A 396 21.37 -8.91 -16.81
C VAL A 396 21.34 -10.13 -15.91
N SER A 397 21.47 -11.32 -16.49
CA SER A 397 21.28 -12.56 -15.73
C SER A 397 22.30 -13.64 -16.07
N ALA A 398 22.71 -14.36 -15.04
CA ALA A 398 23.60 -15.51 -15.13
C ALA A 398 23.00 -16.72 -14.41
N ILE A 399 23.28 -17.90 -14.93
CA ILE A 399 23.00 -19.17 -14.29
C ILE A 399 24.31 -19.84 -13.96
N SER A 400 24.42 -20.38 -12.75
CA SER A 400 25.62 -21.03 -12.24
C SER A 400 25.28 -22.27 -11.42
N CYS A 401 26.11 -23.32 -11.54
CA CYS A 401 26.06 -24.50 -10.69
C CYS A 401 27.22 -24.47 -9.70
N THR A 402 26.91 -24.50 -8.42
CA THR A 402 27.89 -24.35 -7.33
C THR A 402 28.24 -25.71 -6.74
N LYS A 403 29.53 -25.94 -6.46
CA LYS A 403 29.98 -27.22 -5.88
C LYS A 403 29.64 -27.35 -4.38
N ASN A 404 29.48 -26.23 -3.68
CA ASN A 404 29.20 -26.20 -2.23
C ASN A 404 28.05 -25.23 -1.91
N LYS A 405 26.82 -25.75 -1.94
CA LYS A 405 25.61 -25.01 -1.55
C LYS A 405 25.72 -24.35 -0.17
N GLY A 406 26.28 -25.05 0.82
CA GLY A 406 26.39 -24.56 2.19
C GLY A 406 27.19 -23.26 2.27
N TYR A 407 28.38 -23.27 1.64
CA TYR A 407 29.23 -22.08 1.53
C TYR A 407 28.51 -20.91 0.86
N VAL A 408 27.83 -21.15 -0.26
CA VAL A 408 27.13 -20.12 -1.03
C VAL A 408 25.99 -19.52 -0.23
N VAL A 409 25.16 -20.36 0.40
CA VAL A 409 24.05 -19.89 1.24
C VAL A 409 24.58 -19.07 2.40
N ASP A 410 25.64 -19.49 3.08
CA ASP A 410 26.21 -18.74 4.20
C ASP A 410 26.88 -17.43 3.75
N LEU A 411 27.51 -17.41 2.57
CA LEU A 411 28.04 -16.21 1.95
C LEU A 411 26.92 -15.20 1.66
N LEU A 412 25.83 -15.64 1.03
CA LEU A 412 24.68 -14.80 0.70
C LEU A 412 23.97 -14.29 1.95
N ARG A 413 23.82 -15.13 2.98
CA ARG A 413 23.25 -14.73 4.27
C ARG A 413 24.00 -13.59 4.94
N LYS A 414 25.32 -13.51 4.76
CA LYS A 414 26.16 -12.43 5.32
C LYS A 414 26.08 -11.13 4.52
N LYS A 415 25.77 -11.21 3.22
CA LYS A 415 25.82 -10.06 2.29
C LYS A 415 24.46 -9.48 1.92
N ALA A 416 23.40 -10.24 2.03
CA ALA A 416 22.07 -9.84 1.57
C ALA A 416 21.47 -8.73 2.45
N SER A 417 20.88 -7.71 1.82
CA SER A 417 20.04 -6.72 2.50
C SER A 417 18.72 -7.34 2.95
N ALA A 418 18.18 -8.27 2.14
CA ALA A 418 16.98 -9.03 2.49
C ALA A 418 17.03 -10.46 1.95
N ARG A 419 16.27 -11.34 2.60
CA ARG A 419 16.12 -12.74 2.19
C ARG A 419 14.72 -13.24 2.46
N THR A 420 14.25 -14.18 1.66
CA THR A 420 13.00 -14.88 1.92
C THR A 420 13.05 -16.30 1.38
N LYS A 421 12.23 -17.17 1.96
CA LYS A 421 12.03 -18.51 1.42
C LYS A 421 10.81 -18.44 0.49
N LEU A 422 10.98 -18.82 -0.76
CA LEU A 422 9.88 -18.77 -1.75
C LEU A 422 9.02 -20.04 -1.71
N ASP A 423 9.63 -21.19 -1.37
CA ASP A 423 8.93 -22.46 -1.13
C ASP A 423 9.78 -23.39 -0.24
N GLN A 424 9.58 -24.70 -0.29
CA GLN A 424 10.35 -25.64 0.52
C GLN A 424 11.84 -25.70 0.15
N ASP A 425 12.19 -25.49 -1.11
CA ASP A 425 13.52 -25.76 -1.67
C ASP A 425 14.22 -24.51 -2.23
N THR A 426 13.48 -23.42 -2.41
CA THR A 426 13.91 -22.19 -3.10
C THR A 426 14.10 -21.06 -2.12
N TRP A 427 15.33 -20.54 -2.09
CA TRP A 427 15.68 -19.32 -1.36
C TRP A 427 15.90 -18.15 -2.31
N TYR A 428 15.41 -17.00 -1.88
CA TYR A 428 15.66 -15.72 -2.51
C TYR A 428 16.51 -14.83 -1.62
N PHE A 429 17.54 -14.23 -2.19
CA PHE A 429 18.38 -13.22 -1.56
C PHE A 429 18.46 -11.98 -2.45
N VAL A 430 18.54 -10.80 -1.85
CA VAL A 430 18.83 -9.57 -2.57
C VAL A 430 19.87 -8.76 -1.82
N ARG A 431 20.76 -8.12 -2.57
CA ARG A 431 21.74 -7.14 -2.07
C ARG A 431 21.51 -5.83 -2.80
N GLU A 432 20.95 -4.85 -2.11
CA GLU A 432 20.71 -3.50 -2.65
C GLU A 432 21.78 -2.52 -2.19
N LYS A 433 22.20 -1.64 -3.11
CA LYS A 433 22.93 -0.41 -2.81
C LYS A 433 21.99 0.76 -3.04
N TYR A 434 21.93 1.67 -2.08
CA TYR A 434 21.10 2.87 -2.15
C TYR A 434 21.96 4.08 -2.49
N ASP A 435 21.30 5.12 -2.98
CA ASP A 435 21.88 6.45 -3.11
C ASP A 435 22.25 7.04 -1.74
N GLU A 436 22.93 8.20 -1.74
CA GLU A 436 23.38 8.86 -0.51
C GLU A 436 22.20 9.21 0.43
N SER A 437 21.04 9.54 -0.14
CA SER A 437 19.82 9.85 0.62
C SER A 437 19.12 8.61 1.19
N ARG A 438 19.55 7.40 0.79
CA ARG A 438 18.93 6.12 1.12
C ARG A 438 17.45 6.01 0.72
N THR A 439 17.03 6.75 -0.28
CA THR A 439 15.65 6.75 -0.76
C THR A 439 15.44 5.87 -1.98
N GLN A 440 16.51 5.60 -2.75
CA GLN A 440 16.40 4.87 -4.00
C GLN A 440 17.53 3.84 -4.16
N VAL A 441 17.18 2.64 -4.63
CA VAL A 441 18.18 1.63 -5.02
C VAL A 441 18.85 2.09 -6.31
N VAL A 442 20.18 2.22 -6.27
CA VAL A 442 21.02 2.60 -7.43
C VAL A 442 21.50 1.37 -8.19
N SER A 443 21.78 0.29 -7.48
CA SER A 443 22.23 -0.98 -8.05
C SER A 443 21.88 -2.13 -7.11
N PHE A 444 21.70 -3.34 -7.65
CA PHE A 444 21.39 -4.51 -6.84
C PHE A 444 21.74 -5.83 -7.53
N ILE A 445 21.82 -6.89 -6.72
CA ILE A 445 21.91 -8.27 -7.20
C ILE A 445 20.86 -9.12 -6.49
N GLU A 446 20.09 -9.88 -7.28
CA GLU A 446 19.15 -10.90 -6.82
C GLU A 446 19.74 -12.29 -7.01
N TYR A 447 19.45 -13.19 -6.08
CA TYR A 447 19.88 -14.59 -6.13
C TYR A 447 18.69 -15.52 -5.89
N TYR A 448 18.45 -16.42 -6.82
CA TYR A 448 17.50 -17.54 -6.68
C TYR A 448 18.31 -18.83 -6.50
N VAL A 449 18.20 -19.45 -5.33
CA VAL A 449 19.02 -20.61 -4.95
C VAL A 449 18.15 -21.84 -4.76
N VAL A 450 18.41 -22.89 -5.55
CA VAL A 450 17.72 -24.19 -5.47
C VAL A 450 18.74 -25.31 -5.60
N GLY A 451 18.86 -26.14 -4.56
CA GLY A 451 19.92 -27.14 -4.52
C GLY A 451 21.30 -26.48 -4.72
N ASN A 452 22.06 -26.97 -5.70
CA ASN A 452 23.36 -26.42 -6.08
C ASN A 452 23.27 -25.29 -7.12
N TRP A 453 22.08 -25.02 -7.64
CA TRP A 453 21.86 -24.04 -8.70
C TRP A 453 21.60 -22.66 -8.13
N VAL A 454 22.26 -21.67 -8.74
CA VAL A 454 22.07 -20.26 -8.43
C VAL A 454 21.78 -19.54 -9.74
N ARG A 455 20.66 -18.82 -9.76
CA ARG A 455 20.49 -17.73 -10.72
C ARG A 455 20.81 -16.41 -10.07
N ILE A 456 21.53 -15.58 -10.81
CA ILE A 456 21.95 -14.25 -10.41
C ILE A 456 21.35 -13.27 -11.40
N ASN A 457 20.58 -12.29 -10.91
CA ASN A 457 20.16 -11.14 -11.72
C ASN A 457 20.87 -9.90 -11.18
N ALA A 458 21.46 -9.08 -12.04
CA ALA A 458 22.15 -7.87 -11.64
C ALA A 458 21.60 -6.63 -12.36
N PHE A 459 21.53 -5.52 -11.64
CA PHE A 459 21.22 -4.20 -12.17
C PHE A 459 22.31 -3.22 -11.70
N GLY A 460 23.02 -2.59 -12.65
CA GLY A 460 24.08 -1.64 -12.34
C GLY A 460 25.30 -2.24 -11.62
N GLU A 461 25.45 -3.56 -11.60
CA GLU A 461 26.57 -4.29 -10.99
C GLU A 461 27.25 -5.20 -12.03
N ASP A 462 28.54 -5.49 -11.83
CA ASP A 462 29.28 -6.44 -12.67
C ASP A 462 28.87 -7.88 -12.33
N LEU A 463 28.10 -8.47 -13.25
CA LEU A 463 27.59 -9.82 -13.13
C LEU A 463 28.69 -10.88 -13.23
N GLU A 464 29.71 -10.68 -14.07
CA GLU A 464 30.81 -11.63 -14.20
C GLU A 464 31.67 -11.67 -12.94
N GLU A 465 31.99 -10.50 -12.40
CA GLU A 465 32.71 -10.39 -11.13
C GLU A 465 31.94 -11.08 -9.99
N GLU A 466 30.62 -10.90 -9.95
CA GLU A 466 29.80 -11.55 -8.94
C GLU A 466 29.77 -13.08 -9.10
N VAL A 467 29.65 -13.59 -10.34
CA VAL A 467 29.68 -15.03 -10.62
C VAL A 467 31.00 -15.67 -10.18
N ARG A 468 32.14 -15.01 -10.43
CA ARG A 468 33.48 -15.51 -10.06
C ARG A 468 33.64 -15.72 -8.54
N LYS A 469 32.87 -15.01 -7.71
CA LYS A 469 32.90 -15.16 -6.24
C LYS A 469 32.39 -16.53 -5.76
N PHE A 470 31.73 -17.31 -6.62
CA PHE A 470 31.18 -18.61 -6.27
C PHE A 470 32.13 -19.80 -6.54
N SER A 471 33.23 -19.61 -7.29
CA SER A 471 34.49 -20.40 -7.33
C SER A 471 35.29 -20.14 -8.61
N ASP A 472 36.59 -20.49 -8.61
CA ASP A 472 37.50 -20.39 -9.77
C ASP A 472 37.12 -21.31 -10.97
N GLU A 473 36.23 -22.29 -10.75
CA GLU A 473 35.83 -23.30 -11.76
C GLU A 473 34.30 -23.39 -11.94
N THR A 474 33.59 -22.29 -11.76
CA THR A 474 32.12 -22.34 -11.87
C THR A 474 31.70 -22.31 -13.34
N ASP A 475 31.17 -23.40 -13.88
CA ASP A 475 30.48 -23.39 -15.17
C ASP A 475 29.26 -22.47 -15.05
N PHE A 476 29.31 -21.32 -15.73
CA PHE A 476 28.20 -20.36 -15.80
C PHE A 476 27.78 -20.07 -17.25
N LEU A 477 26.57 -19.55 -17.39
CA LEU A 477 25.99 -19.06 -18.63
C LEU A 477 25.42 -17.67 -18.38
N LEU A 478 25.95 -16.68 -19.10
CA LEU A 478 25.30 -15.38 -19.20
C LEU A 478 24.13 -15.50 -20.18
N GLU A 479 22.94 -15.03 -19.84
CA GLU A 479 21.80 -15.12 -20.76
C GLU A 479 21.98 -14.29 -22.03
N GLU A 480 22.81 -13.25 -21.97
CA GLU A 480 23.19 -12.46 -23.15
C GLU A 480 23.94 -13.29 -24.21
N GLU A 481 24.66 -14.35 -23.80
CA GLU A 481 25.27 -15.32 -24.72
C GLU A 481 24.21 -15.97 -25.62
N LEU A 482 22.97 -16.13 -25.13
CA LEU A 482 21.86 -16.70 -25.89
C LEU A 482 21.18 -15.66 -26.80
N LYS A 483 21.10 -14.40 -26.37
CA LYS A 483 20.39 -13.32 -27.09
C LYS A 483 21.21 -12.73 -28.25
N ASN A 484 22.55 -12.70 -28.13
CA ASN A 484 23.44 -12.07 -29.12
C ASN A 484 23.63 -12.86 -30.43
N TYR A 485 23.12 -14.09 -30.54
CA TYR A 485 23.27 -14.91 -31.77
C TYR A 485 22.57 -14.29 -32.99
N SER A 486 21.58 -13.43 -32.79
CA SER A 486 20.81 -12.78 -33.86
C SER A 486 21.55 -11.61 -34.54
N ARG A 487 22.57 -11.02 -33.90
CA ARG A 487 23.25 -9.81 -34.40
C ARG A 487 24.72 -10.00 -34.74
N PHE A 488 25.38 -10.89 -34.04
CA PHE A 488 26.74 -11.32 -34.37
C PHE A 488 26.81 -12.83 -34.13
N PRO A 489 27.17 -13.66 -35.10
CA PRO A 489 27.43 -15.07 -34.84
C PRO A 489 28.70 -15.18 -34.00
N LEU A 490 28.58 -15.02 -32.68
CA LEU A 490 29.55 -15.56 -31.74
C LEU A 490 29.60 -17.05 -32.03
N ARG A 491 30.64 -17.49 -32.73
CA ARG A 491 30.88 -18.91 -33.01
C ARG A 491 31.24 -19.57 -31.70
N PHE A 492 30.25 -19.95 -30.91
CA PHE A 492 30.45 -20.88 -29.81
C PHE A 492 31.08 -22.15 -30.39
N SER A 493 32.17 -22.62 -29.77
CA SER A 493 32.70 -23.95 -30.08
C SER A 493 31.61 -25.00 -29.86
N ALA A 494 31.66 -26.11 -30.61
CA ALA A 494 30.73 -27.22 -30.40
C ALA A 494 30.74 -27.70 -28.94
N GLU A 495 31.91 -27.65 -28.29
CA GLU A 495 32.08 -27.95 -26.88
C GLU A 495 31.31 -27.01 -25.97
N ARG A 496 31.38 -25.68 -26.18
CA ARG A 496 30.62 -24.71 -25.38
C ARG A 496 29.12 -24.87 -25.59
N LYS A 497 28.66 -25.09 -26.83
CA LYS A 497 27.24 -25.39 -27.10
C LYS A 497 26.77 -26.63 -26.32
N TRP A 498 27.55 -27.72 -26.35
CA TRP A 498 27.21 -28.93 -25.61
C TRP A 498 27.20 -28.72 -24.09
N ARG A 499 28.15 -27.95 -23.55
CA ARG A 499 28.14 -27.57 -22.12
C ARG A 499 26.89 -26.77 -21.75
N ILE A 500 26.48 -25.80 -22.57
CA ILE A 500 25.26 -25.01 -22.36
C ILE A 500 24.04 -25.92 -22.33
N TYR A 501 23.87 -26.82 -23.31
CA TYR A 501 22.74 -27.76 -23.34
C TYR A 501 22.72 -28.67 -22.13
N LYS A 502 23.87 -29.23 -21.76
CA LYS A 502 24.00 -30.09 -20.59
C LYS A 502 23.61 -29.33 -19.33
N MET A 503 24.07 -28.09 -19.18
CA MET A 503 23.80 -27.26 -18.02
C MET A 503 22.30 -26.95 -17.89
N ILE A 504 21.66 -26.45 -18.96
CA ILE A 504 20.23 -26.14 -18.97
C ILE A 504 19.39 -27.39 -18.70
N LYS A 505 19.71 -28.51 -19.35
CA LYS A 505 18.99 -29.79 -19.15
C LYS A 505 19.14 -30.31 -17.73
N THR A 506 20.31 -30.16 -17.13
CA THR A 506 20.59 -30.61 -15.75
C THR A 506 19.87 -29.72 -14.75
N MET A 507 19.93 -28.39 -14.92
CA MET A 507 19.21 -27.43 -14.09
C MET A 507 17.70 -27.66 -14.14
N ALA A 508 17.14 -27.86 -15.34
CA ALA A 508 15.71 -28.13 -15.51
C ALA A 508 15.24 -29.40 -14.78
N ARG A 509 16.15 -30.33 -14.47
CA ARG A 509 15.88 -31.55 -13.69
C ARG A 509 16.09 -31.35 -12.20
N GLU A 510 17.15 -30.65 -11.81
CA GLU A 510 17.60 -30.53 -10.41
C GLU A 510 17.05 -29.29 -9.68
N ALA A 511 16.56 -28.31 -10.43
CA ALA A 511 15.92 -27.10 -9.93
C ALA A 511 14.53 -26.91 -10.59
N PRO A 512 13.57 -27.82 -10.34
CA PRO A 512 12.26 -27.78 -10.99
C PRO A 512 11.49 -26.49 -10.71
N SER A 513 11.62 -25.90 -9.51
CA SER A 513 10.98 -24.62 -9.18
C SER A 513 11.47 -23.47 -10.07
N LEU A 514 12.77 -23.38 -10.35
CA LEU A 514 13.31 -22.35 -11.25
C LEU A 514 12.83 -22.55 -12.69
N LYS A 515 12.70 -23.81 -13.12
CA LYS A 515 12.15 -24.16 -14.44
C LYS A 515 10.68 -23.76 -14.54
N GLU A 516 9.88 -24.08 -13.54
CA GLU A 516 8.47 -23.70 -13.47
C GLU A 516 8.32 -22.17 -13.52
N MET A 517 9.21 -21.43 -12.86
CA MET A 517 9.20 -19.97 -12.90
C MET A 517 9.49 -19.38 -14.30
N GLY A 518 9.83 -20.22 -15.28
CA GLY A 518 10.20 -19.80 -16.64
C GLY A 518 11.59 -19.15 -16.70
N ILE A 519 12.32 -19.21 -15.59
CA ILE A 519 13.60 -18.55 -15.40
C ILE A 519 14.78 -19.41 -15.90
N VAL A 520 14.53 -20.71 -16.13
CA VAL A 520 15.45 -21.60 -16.85
C VAL A 520 15.13 -21.55 -18.34
N PRO A 521 16.08 -21.20 -19.21
CA PRO A 521 15.86 -21.22 -20.65
C PRO A 521 15.38 -22.59 -21.15
N SER A 522 14.50 -22.61 -22.15
CA SER A 522 14.08 -23.84 -22.80
C SER A 522 15.25 -24.47 -23.55
N VAL A 523 15.47 -25.78 -23.40
CA VAL A 523 16.51 -26.50 -24.15
C VAL A 523 16.25 -26.42 -25.65
N LYS A 524 14.99 -26.51 -26.07
CA LYS A 524 14.58 -26.45 -27.48
C LYS A 524 14.87 -25.07 -28.07
N ASP A 525 14.44 -24.02 -27.37
CA ASP A 525 14.61 -22.65 -27.86
C ASP A 525 16.09 -22.27 -27.85
N THR A 526 16.83 -22.69 -26.83
CA THR A 526 18.30 -22.56 -26.80
C THR A 526 18.95 -23.28 -27.97
N ALA A 527 18.47 -24.47 -28.33
CA ALA A 527 19.03 -25.23 -29.44
C ALA A 527 18.75 -24.58 -30.80
N TRP A 528 17.58 -23.97 -30.95
CA TRP A 528 17.23 -23.16 -32.11
C TRP A 528 18.08 -21.88 -32.18
N MET A 529 18.18 -21.14 -31.07
CA MET A 529 19.00 -19.91 -30.97
C MET A 529 20.49 -20.16 -31.27
N LEU A 530 21.04 -21.29 -30.83
CA LEU A 530 22.44 -21.66 -31.08
C LEU A 530 22.64 -22.39 -32.42
N GLY A 531 21.60 -22.49 -33.27
CA GLY A 531 21.66 -23.07 -34.62
C GLY A 531 21.99 -24.57 -34.63
N SER A 532 21.51 -25.33 -33.65
CA SER A 532 21.73 -26.79 -33.54
C SER A 532 20.51 -27.63 -33.94
N VAL A 533 19.39 -26.98 -34.28
CA VAL A 533 18.17 -27.62 -34.80
C VAL A 533 17.77 -26.84 -36.05
N CYS A 534 17.77 -27.52 -37.20
CA CYS A 534 17.20 -27.04 -38.46
C CYS A 534 15.72 -27.41 -38.54
#